data_AF-A0A3D2SUY6-F1
#
_entry.id   AF-A0A3D2SUY6-F1
#
_cell.length_a   1.000
_cell.length_b   1.000
_cell.length_c   1.000
_cell.angle_alpha   90.00
_cell.angle_beta   90.00
_cell.angle_gamma   90.00
#
_symmetry.space_group_name_H-M   'P 1'
#
loop_
_entity.id
_entity.type
_entity.pdbx_description
1 polymer ?
#
loop_
_entity_poly.entity_id
_entity_poly.type
_entity_poly.pdbx_seq_one_letter_code
_entity_poly.pdbx_strand_id
1 'polypeptide(L)'
;MQVSFLLNAYKKGIFMSKLHSKAHHQAADHAQLKRDVFNAFVDLAKILQSYLAHENTIMMHKGELSYETIQGYKANLIDHFNDFLDEIDTDDMTDDVLSLVKNLKKDIKLNIALQQAQFLQHSTTIGALKSKLLNSAMGDSDKWH
;
A
#
# COMPACT_ATOMS: atom_id res chain seq x y z
N MET A 1 8.30 9.69 -9.01
CA MET A 1 9.00 10.99 -9.12
C MET A 1 8.04 12.15 -9.39
N GLN A 2 7.09 12.06 -10.33
CA GLN A 2 6.11 13.13 -10.60
C GLN A 2 5.09 13.39 -9.46
N VAL A 3 4.62 12.34 -8.78
CA VAL A 3 3.59 12.45 -7.72
C VAL A 3 4.11 13.22 -6.50
N SER A 4 5.33 12.89 -6.02
CA SER A 4 5.97 13.59 -4.90
C SER A 4 6.30 15.06 -5.22
N PHE A 5 6.53 15.40 -6.49
CA PHE A 5 6.72 16.78 -6.94
C PHE A 5 5.41 17.58 -6.86
N LEU A 6 4.30 17.00 -7.31
CA LEU A 6 2.97 17.62 -7.24
C LEU A 6 2.50 17.84 -5.80
N LEU A 7 2.73 16.87 -4.90
CA LEU A 7 2.42 17.00 -3.47
C LEU A 7 3.22 18.16 -2.82
N ASN A 8 4.52 18.23 -3.10
CA ASN A 8 5.37 19.31 -2.60
C ASN A 8 4.99 20.69 -3.17
N ALA A 9 4.55 20.74 -4.43
CA ALA A 9 4.05 21.97 -5.05
C ALA A 9 2.74 22.43 -4.41
N TYR A 10 1.82 21.50 -4.11
CA TYR A 10 0.57 21.77 -3.40
C TYR A 10 0.79 22.31 -1.99
N LYS A 11 1.69 21.68 -1.21
CA LYS A 11 2.10 22.17 0.13
C LYS A 11 2.63 23.59 0.08
N LYS A 12 3.48 23.91 -0.91
CA LYS A 12 4.00 25.27 -1.13
C LYS A 12 2.89 26.25 -1.56
N GLY A 13 1.96 25.81 -2.40
CA GLY A 13 0.81 26.60 -2.85
C GLY A 13 -0.14 26.99 -1.71
N ILE A 14 -0.47 26.05 -0.82
CA ILE A 14 -1.27 26.31 0.39
C ILE A 14 -0.53 27.25 1.35
N PHE A 15 0.78 27.05 1.54
CA PHE A 15 1.57 27.89 2.43
C PHE A 15 1.66 29.35 1.94
N MET A 16 1.82 29.55 0.63
CA MET A 16 1.89 30.89 0.01
C MET A 16 0.52 31.60 -0.03
N SER A 17 -0.59 30.87 -0.20
CA SER A 17 -1.93 31.47 -0.18
C SER A 17 -2.32 32.00 1.20
N LYS A 18 -1.78 31.44 2.28
CA LYS A 18 -1.92 31.97 3.65
C LYS A 18 -1.11 33.26 3.88
N LEU A 19 -0.12 33.58 3.05
CA LEU A 19 0.83 34.66 3.28
C LEU A 19 0.62 35.92 2.43
N HIS A 20 -0.05 35.86 1.27
CA HIS A 20 -0.22 37.05 0.40
C HIS A 20 -1.59 37.11 -0.29
N SER A 21 -2.33 38.20 -0.05
CA SER A 21 -3.53 38.58 -0.79
C SER A 21 -3.16 39.25 -2.12
N LYS A 22 -3.16 38.47 -3.21
CA LYS A 22 -3.33 38.97 -4.60
C LYS A 22 -4.37 38.07 -5.30
N ALA A 23 -5.63 38.42 -5.09
CA ALA A 23 -6.75 37.46 -4.98
C ALA A 23 -7.39 36.92 -6.29
N HIS A 24 -6.95 37.27 -7.50
CA HIS A 24 -7.65 36.81 -8.72
C HIS A 24 -6.88 35.88 -9.65
N HIS A 25 -5.55 35.99 -9.78
CA HIS A 25 -4.77 35.04 -10.58
C HIS A 25 -4.29 33.84 -9.73
N GLN A 26 -3.94 34.07 -8.46
CA GLN A 26 -3.53 32.99 -7.54
C GLN A 26 -4.67 32.01 -7.22
N ALA A 27 -5.93 32.46 -7.19
CA ALA A 27 -7.07 31.59 -6.89
C ALA A 27 -7.33 30.58 -8.03
N ALA A 28 -7.19 31.01 -9.29
CA ALA A 28 -7.34 30.14 -10.45
C ALA A 28 -6.20 29.12 -10.54
N ASP A 29 -4.96 29.55 -10.30
CA ASP A 29 -3.78 28.66 -10.27
C ASP A 29 -3.87 27.64 -9.12
N HIS A 30 -4.36 28.06 -7.96
CA HIS A 30 -4.55 27.18 -6.81
C HIS A 30 -5.70 26.18 -7.00
N ALA A 31 -6.80 26.59 -7.65
CA ALA A 31 -7.90 25.70 -8.00
C ALA A 31 -7.47 24.66 -9.05
N GLN A 32 -6.65 25.06 -10.03
CA GLN A 32 -6.09 24.14 -11.01
C GLN A 32 -5.15 23.12 -10.36
N LEU A 33 -4.23 23.59 -9.51
CA LEU A 33 -3.31 22.73 -8.78
C LEU A 33 -4.07 21.73 -7.88
N LYS A 34 -5.14 22.17 -7.20
CA LYS A 34 -5.99 21.29 -6.39
C LYS A 34 -6.63 20.17 -7.24
N ARG A 35 -7.14 20.49 -8.44
CA ARG A 35 -7.69 19.49 -9.36
C ARG A 35 -6.63 18.50 -9.87
N ASP A 36 -5.45 19.00 -10.22
CA ASP A 36 -4.37 18.15 -10.73
C ASP A 36 -3.85 17.18 -9.66
N VAL A 37 -3.73 17.65 -8.42
CA VAL A 37 -3.41 16.79 -7.26
C VAL A 37 -4.50 15.75 -7.01
N PHE A 38 -5.77 16.14 -7.07
CA PHE A 38 -6.89 15.22 -6.90
C PHE A 38 -6.90 14.13 -7.97
N ASN A 39 -6.68 14.48 -9.23
CA ASN A 39 -6.60 13.51 -10.33
C ASN A 39 -5.43 12.55 -10.13
N ALA A 40 -4.24 13.06 -9.76
CA ALA A 40 -3.08 12.23 -9.46
C ALA A 40 -3.34 11.25 -8.31
N PHE A 41 -4.09 11.67 -7.28
CA PHE A 41 -4.52 10.80 -6.20
C PHE A 41 -5.46 9.68 -6.69
N VAL A 42 -6.47 10.02 -7.50
CA VAL A 42 -7.40 9.02 -8.05
C VAL A 42 -6.68 8.00 -8.92
N ASP A 43 -5.70 8.43 -9.72
CA ASP A 43 -4.90 7.53 -10.54
C ASP A 43 -4.00 6.62 -9.68
N LEU A 44 -3.35 7.17 -8.65
CA LEU A 44 -2.58 6.39 -7.69
C LEU A 44 -3.46 5.34 -7.00
N ALA A 45 -4.67 5.73 -6.59
CA ALA A 45 -5.64 4.85 -5.95
C ALA A 45 -6.03 3.67 -6.87
N LYS A 46 -6.33 3.94 -8.15
CA LYS A 46 -6.65 2.89 -9.14
C LYS A 46 -5.48 1.93 -9.38
N ILE A 47 -4.26 2.45 -9.49
CA ILE A 47 -3.05 1.64 -9.66
C ILE A 47 -2.85 0.73 -8.45
N LEU A 48 -2.96 1.28 -7.25
CA LEU A 48 -2.82 0.53 -6.00
C LEU A 48 -3.90 -0.55 -5.88
N GLN A 49 -5.13 -0.26 -6.30
CA GLN A 49 -6.24 -1.23 -6.28
C GLN A 49 -5.96 -2.41 -7.19
N SER A 50 -5.55 -2.14 -8.44
CA SER A 50 -5.21 -3.19 -9.40
C SER A 50 -4.06 -4.07 -8.90
N TYR A 51 -3.04 -3.45 -8.31
CA TYR A 51 -1.90 -4.16 -7.74
C TYR A 51 -2.30 -5.07 -6.56
N LEU A 52 -3.06 -4.53 -5.60
CA LEU A 52 -3.55 -5.29 -4.44
C LEU A 52 -4.48 -6.43 -4.84
N ALA A 53 -5.39 -6.21 -5.80
CA ALA A 53 -6.29 -7.24 -6.28
C ALA A 53 -5.53 -8.40 -6.94
N HIS A 54 -4.50 -8.08 -7.72
CA HIS A 54 -3.63 -9.08 -8.33
C HIS A 54 -2.90 -9.92 -7.27
N GLU A 55 -2.25 -9.27 -6.29
CA GLU A 55 -1.56 -9.96 -5.21
C GLU A 55 -2.50 -10.81 -4.35
N ASN A 56 -3.66 -10.28 -3.97
CA ASN A 56 -4.65 -11.02 -3.18
C ASN A 56 -5.12 -12.26 -3.94
N THR A 57 -5.34 -12.16 -5.25
CA THR A 57 -5.71 -13.30 -6.10
C THR A 57 -4.59 -14.35 -6.12
N ILE A 58 -3.32 -13.94 -6.25
CA ILE A 58 -2.19 -14.88 -6.20
C ILE A 58 -2.11 -15.58 -4.85
N MET A 59 -2.16 -14.83 -3.74
CA MET A 59 -2.06 -15.40 -2.39
C MET A 59 -3.21 -16.34 -2.08
N MET A 60 -4.44 -16.05 -2.54
CA MET A 60 -5.59 -16.92 -2.33
C MET A 60 -5.56 -18.20 -3.17
N HIS A 61 -4.98 -18.18 -4.37
CA HIS A 61 -5.10 -19.30 -5.34
C HIS A 61 -3.81 -20.06 -5.65
N LYS A 62 -2.64 -19.42 -5.58
CA LYS A 62 -1.35 -19.98 -6.03
C LYS A 62 -0.33 -20.19 -4.90
N GLY A 63 -0.70 -19.88 -3.66
CA GLY A 63 0.04 -20.28 -2.47
C GLY A 63 1.07 -19.26 -1.99
N GLU A 64 1.90 -18.66 -2.86
CA GLU A 64 3.03 -17.82 -2.41
C GLU A 64 3.30 -16.61 -3.34
N LEU A 65 3.46 -15.42 -2.74
CA LEU A 65 4.08 -14.26 -3.38
C LEU A 65 5.59 -14.32 -3.17
N SER A 66 6.39 -13.97 -4.18
CA SER A 66 7.84 -13.86 -3.97
C SER A 66 8.15 -12.73 -2.96
N TYR A 67 9.15 -12.94 -2.12
CA TYR A 67 9.58 -11.97 -1.10
C TYR A 67 9.93 -10.59 -1.69
N GLU A 68 10.50 -10.57 -2.89
CA GLU A 68 10.83 -9.36 -3.65
C GLU A 68 9.58 -8.56 -4.06
N THR A 69 8.46 -9.24 -4.31
CA THR A 69 7.16 -8.60 -4.58
C THR A 69 6.58 -7.94 -3.32
N ILE A 70 6.88 -8.51 -2.15
CA ILE A 70 6.29 -8.11 -0.86
C ILE A 70 6.89 -6.82 -0.29
N GLN A 71 8.19 -6.57 -0.45
CA GLN A 71 8.92 -5.63 0.43
C GLN A 71 9.20 -4.23 -0.14
N GLY A 72 9.22 -4.03 -1.45
CA GLY A 72 9.78 -2.78 -2.03
C GLY A 72 8.78 -1.74 -2.52
N TYR A 73 7.89 -2.15 -3.44
CA TYR A 73 7.12 -1.18 -4.22
C TYR A 73 5.76 -0.85 -3.62
N LYS A 74 5.10 -1.83 -3.00
CA LYS A 74 3.75 -1.66 -2.44
C LYS A 74 3.72 -0.81 -1.16
N ALA A 75 4.66 -1.03 -0.25
CA ALA A 75 4.72 -0.27 1.01
C ALA A 75 4.82 1.23 0.72
N ASN A 76 5.73 1.61 -0.18
CA ASN A 76 5.85 2.98 -0.65
C ASN A 76 4.52 3.50 -1.25
N LEU A 77 3.82 2.72 -2.08
CA LEU A 77 2.55 3.16 -2.67
C LEU A 77 1.43 3.32 -1.64
N ILE A 78 1.36 2.44 -0.63
CA ILE A 78 0.39 2.52 0.47
C ILE A 78 0.68 3.75 1.33
N ASP A 79 1.96 4.00 1.66
CA ASP A 79 2.36 5.17 2.46
C ASP A 79 2.00 6.47 1.74
N HIS A 80 2.35 6.58 0.46
CA HIS A 80 1.96 7.75 -0.34
C HIS A 80 0.43 7.90 -0.40
N PHE A 81 -0.31 6.80 -0.59
CA PHE A 81 -1.78 6.86 -0.62
C PHE A 81 -2.37 7.34 0.70
N ASN A 82 -1.82 6.92 1.83
CA ASN A 82 -2.25 7.38 3.15
C ASN A 82 -1.89 8.86 3.37
N ASP A 83 -0.67 9.29 3.00
CA ASP A 83 -0.27 10.70 3.08
C ASP A 83 -1.22 11.60 2.26
N PHE A 84 -1.61 11.17 1.05
CA PHE A 84 -2.59 11.90 0.25
C PHE A 84 -3.98 11.91 0.89
N LEU A 85 -4.43 10.78 1.46
CA LEU A 85 -5.73 10.71 2.12
C LEU A 85 -5.84 11.65 3.31
N ASP A 86 -4.76 11.86 4.06
CA ASP A 86 -4.74 12.76 5.21
C ASP A 86 -4.70 14.25 4.80
N GLU A 87 -4.25 14.54 3.58
CA GLU A 87 -4.11 15.91 3.05
C GLU A 87 -5.29 16.36 2.19
N ILE A 88 -6.03 15.44 1.58
CA ILE A 88 -7.18 15.78 0.73
C ILE A 88 -8.43 15.96 1.59
N ASP A 89 -9.11 17.09 1.39
CA ASP A 89 -10.43 17.32 1.96
C ASP A 89 -11.43 16.30 1.38
N THR A 90 -11.90 15.38 2.22
CA THR A 90 -12.80 14.30 1.80
C THR A 90 -14.18 14.81 1.44
N ASP A 91 -14.55 16.03 1.87
CA ASP A 91 -15.86 16.62 1.62
C ASP A 91 -16.06 17.00 0.14
N ASP A 92 -14.96 17.16 -0.60
CA ASP A 92 -14.97 17.43 -2.05
C ASP A 92 -14.93 16.15 -2.91
N MET A 93 -14.90 14.96 -2.30
CA MET A 93 -14.83 13.70 -3.03
C MET A 93 -16.21 13.28 -3.56
N THR A 94 -16.25 12.76 -4.79
CA THR A 94 -17.45 12.10 -5.30
C THR A 94 -17.67 10.76 -4.60
N ASP A 95 -18.92 10.29 -4.57
CA ASP A 95 -19.28 8.98 -3.99
C ASP A 95 -18.46 7.82 -4.59
N ASP A 96 -18.14 7.89 -5.88
CA ASP A 96 -17.31 6.90 -6.57
C ASP A 96 -15.88 6.86 -6.00
N VAL A 97 -15.28 8.03 -5.72
CA VAL A 97 -13.94 8.13 -5.14
C VAL A 97 -13.95 7.67 -3.69
N LEU A 98 -14.98 8.03 -2.92
CA LEU A 98 -15.16 7.53 -1.55
C LEU A 98 -15.29 5.99 -1.52
N SER A 99 -16.04 5.42 -2.46
CA SER A 99 -16.17 3.97 -2.64
C SER A 99 -14.84 3.32 -3.00
N LEU A 100 -14.07 3.91 -3.93
CA LEU A 100 -12.72 3.47 -4.28
C LEU A 100 -11.79 3.43 -3.06
N VAL A 101 -11.75 4.52 -2.28
CA VAL A 101 -10.95 4.60 -1.06
C VAL A 101 -11.36 3.54 -0.04
N LYS A 102 -12.67 3.34 0.16
CA LYS A 102 -13.18 2.32 1.08
C LYS A 102 -12.77 0.90 0.64
N ASN A 103 -12.86 0.61 -0.65
CA ASN A 103 -12.46 -0.68 -1.21
C ASN A 103 -10.95 -0.90 -1.09
N LEU A 104 -10.13 0.12 -1.37
CA LEU A 104 -8.69 0.09 -1.16
C LEU A 104 -8.31 -0.23 0.28
N LYS A 105 -8.94 0.43 1.26
CA LYS A 105 -8.71 0.13 2.68
C LYS A 105 -9.05 -1.32 3.03
N LYS A 106 -10.06 -1.91 2.39
CA LYS A 106 -10.40 -3.33 2.55
C LYS A 106 -9.36 -4.25 1.90
N ASP A 107 -8.92 -3.93 0.69
CA ASP A 107 -7.94 -4.72 -0.06
C ASP A 107 -6.57 -4.71 0.62
N ILE A 108 -6.15 -3.57 1.17
CA ILE A 108 -4.93 -3.45 1.99
C ILE A 108 -5.01 -4.36 3.22
N LYS A 109 -6.13 -4.33 3.97
CA LYS A 109 -6.33 -5.18 5.15
C LYS A 109 -6.29 -6.67 4.80
N LEU A 110 -6.97 -7.07 3.72
CA LEU A 110 -6.95 -8.46 3.25
C LEU A 110 -5.53 -8.89 2.90
N ASN A 111 -4.81 -8.04 2.17
CA ASN A 111 -3.44 -8.32 1.75
C ASN A 111 -2.51 -8.54 2.95
N ILE A 112 -2.56 -7.66 3.96
CA ILE A 112 -1.79 -7.82 5.21
C ILE A 112 -2.14 -9.14 5.90
N ALA A 113 -3.43 -9.48 5.99
CA ALA A 113 -3.86 -10.73 6.63
C ALA A 113 -3.36 -11.97 5.88
N LEU A 114 -3.40 -11.96 4.55
CA LEU A 114 -2.89 -13.05 3.71
C LEU A 114 -1.37 -13.22 3.87
N GLN A 115 -0.62 -12.12 3.92
CA GLN A 115 0.82 -12.13 4.17
C GLN A 115 1.16 -12.69 5.56
N GLN A 116 0.42 -12.27 6.59
CA GLN A 116 0.58 -12.81 7.95
C GLN A 116 0.29 -14.31 8.01
N ALA A 117 -0.76 -14.77 7.32
CA ALA A 117 -1.10 -16.19 7.24
C ALA A 117 0.01 -17.00 6.56
N GLN A 118 0.56 -16.50 5.44
CA GLN A 118 1.70 -17.13 4.76
C GLN A 118 2.93 -17.20 5.66
N PHE A 119 3.28 -16.11 6.36
CA PHE A 119 4.39 -16.10 7.29
C PHE A 119 4.25 -17.16 8.39
N LEU A 120 3.06 -17.27 9.00
CA LEU A 120 2.77 -18.29 10.02
C LEU A 120 2.85 -19.71 9.46
N GLN A 121 2.36 -19.95 8.24
CA GLN A 121 2.45 -21.24 7.57
C GLN A 121 3.91 -21.64 7.30
N HIS A 122 4.73 -20.72 6.79
CA HIS A 122 6.15 -20.95 6.57
C HIS A 122 6.87 -21.26 7.89
N SER A 123 6.63 -20.47 8.94
CA SER A 123 7.21 -20.70 10.26
C SER A 123 6.85 -22.09 10.81
N THR A 124 5.59 -22.51 10.66
CA THR A 124 5.12 -23.83 11.10
C THR A 124 5.77 -24.95 10.29
N THR A 125 5.88 -24.78 8.97
CA THR A 125 6.49 -25.74 8.06
C THR A 125 7.98 -25.92 8.36
N ILE A 126 8.70 -24.83 8.58
CA ILE A 126 10.12 -24.83 8.98
C ILE A 126 10.28 -25.51 10.35
N GLY A 127 9.41 -25.20 11.32
CA GLY A 127 9.41 -25.86 12.62
C GLY A 127 9.21 -27.37 12.53
N ALA A 128 8.26 -27.81 11.70
CA ALA A 128 7.99 -29.23 11.45
C ALA A 128 9.17 -29.93 10.75
N LEU A 129 9.80 -29.29 9.76
CA LEU A 129 11.02 -29.78 9.11
C LEU A 129 12.18 -29.92 10.10
N LYS A 130 12.41 -28.91 10.94
CA LYS A 130 13.45 -28.93 11.97
C LYS A 130 13.23 -30.07 12.97
N SER A 131 11.99 -30.27 13.41
CA SER A 131 11.62 -31.36 14.32
C SER A 131 11.83 -32.74 13.67
N LYS A 132 11.42 -32.93 12.41
CA LYS A 132 11.72 -34.16 11.65
C LYS A 132 13.21 -34.42 11.55
N LEU A 133 14.00 -33.39 11.23
CA LEU A 133 15.47 -33.51 11.10
C LEU A 133 16.13 -33.91 12.42
N LEU A 134 15.71 -33.30 13.53
CA LEU A 134 16.19 -33.65 14.88
C LEU A 134 15.82 -35.08 15.26
N ASN A 135 14.57 -35.49 15.04
CA ASN A 135 14.11 -36.84 15.35
C ASN A 135 14.82 -37.90 14.49
N SER A 136 15.07 -37.61 13.21
CA SER A 136 15.85 -38.49 12.33
C SER A 136 17.32 -38.57 12.76
N ALA A 137 17.94 -37.45 13.16
CA ALA A 137 19.33 -37.45 13.65
C ALA A 137 19.49 -38.19 14.99
N MET A 138 18.47 -38.15 15.85
CA MET A 138 18.47 -38.88 17.13
C MET A 138 18.17 -40.37 16.95
N GLY A 139 17.25 -40.74 16.04
CA GLY A 139 16.90 -42.14 15.77
C GLY A 139 17.99 -43.00 15.09
N ASP A 140 19.00 -42.37 14.49
CA ASP A 140 20.19 -43.08 13.98
C ASP A 140 21.26 -43.33 15.05
N SER A 141 21.18 -42.68 16.22
CA SER A 141 22.15 -42.89 17.32
C SER A 141 21.93 -44.20 18.09
N ASP A 142 20.71 -44.74 18.09
CA ASP A 142 20.35 -45.98 18.79
C ASP A 142 20.78 -47.26 18.05
N LYS A 143 21.33 -47.16 16.83
CA LYS A 143 21.80 -48.32 16.04
C LYS A 143 23.30 -48.63 16.20
N TRP A 144 24.03 -47.84 17.00
CA TRP A 144 25.48 -47.97 17.17
C TRP A 144 25.90 -48.39 18.59
N HIS A 145 24.99 -48.91 19.40
CA HIS A 145 25.27 -49.46 20.74
C HIS A 145 25.07 -50.97 20.81
#